data_AF-A0A7X3K0I2-F1
#
_entry.id   AF-A0A7X3K0I2-F1
#
_cell.length_a   1.000
_cell.length_b   1.000
_cell.length_c   1.000
_cell.angle_alpha   90.00
_cell.angle_beta   90.00
_cell.angle_gamma   90.00
#
_symmetry.space_group_name_H-M   'P 1'
#
loop_
_entity.id
_entity.type
_entity.pdbx_description
1 polymer ?
#
loop_
_entity_poly.entity_id
_entity_poly.type
_entity_poly.pdbx_seq_one_letter_code
_entity_poly.pdbx_strand_id
1 'polypeptide(L)'
;MFNRNKMGVWIGMAAVLLLVSAGCAKEQTDEEKLAEAIKNSIANSVNKAADPAAKKEEPTVESKLSEISNFITSSIWNEGFVNIGWYKNSGTGSTGEKIDIDFTIDRLGKAMEKKAEYNTYIQGLDAKYDNVKQVWAKLSNEADILYKQLKENKPQANDKSYKFDTGLFKQYSEAFKDDVGALKTK
;
A
#
# COMPACT_ATOMS: atom_id res chain seq x y z
N MET A 1 -44.72 2.25 -35.03
CA MET A 1 -45.31 1.02 -35.61
C MET A 1 -44.37 -0.13 -35.27
N PHE A 2 -44.89 -1.19 -34.63
CA PHE A 2 -44.35 -2.55 -34.39
C PHE A 2 -42.92 -2.69 -33.81
N ASN A 3 -42.65 -3.10 -32.56
CA ASN A 3 -43.18 -4.12 -31.63
C ASN A 3 -42.55 -5.53 -31.79
N ARG A 4 -42.34 -6.19 -30.62
CA ARG A 4 -42.02 -7.62 -30.29
C ARG A 4 -40.55 -7.89 -29.94
N ASN A 5 -40.14 -8.20 -28.70
CA ASN A 5 -40.64 -9.09 -27.61
C ASN A 5 -40.58 -10.59 -27.93
N LYS A 6 -39.82 -11.37 -27.12
CA LYS A 6 -40.05 -12.75 -26.57
C LYS A 6 -38.88 -13.03 -25.58
N MET A 7 -39.01 -13.17 -24.25
CA MET A 7 -39.80 -14.08 -23.39
C MET A 7 -39.31 -15.54 -23.43
N GLY A 8 -38.90 -16.09 -22.28
CA GLY A 8 -38.57 -17.51 -22.10
C GLY A 8 -37.92 -17.88 -20.76
N VAL A 9 -38.70 -17.89 -19.68
CA VAL A 9 -38.44 -18.62 -18.41
C VAL A 9 -38.76 -20.10 -18.65
N TRP A 10 -38.01 -21.08 -18.12
CA TRP A 10 -38.57 -22.38 -17.66
C TRP A 10 -37.62 -23.09 -16.66
N ILE A 11 -38.23 -23.53 -15.56
CA ILE A 11 -37.73 -24.34 -14.44
C ILE A 11 -37.85 -25.83 -14.83
N GLY A 12 -36.96 -26.70 -14.32
CA GLY A 12 -37.15 -28.16 -14.47
C GLY A 12 -36.19 -29.00 -13.62
N MET A 13 -36.67 -29.41 -12.45
CA MET A 13 -36.06 -30.37 -11.51
C MET A 13 -36.54 -31.79 -11.86
N ALA A 14 -35.65 -32.79 -11.90
CA ALA A 14 -36.08 -34.20 -11.96
C ALA A 14 -35.03 -35.19 -11.42
N ALA A 15 -35.47 -35.92 -10.37
CA ALA A 15 -35.22 -37.30 -9.94
C ALA A 15 -33.80 -37.89 -10.06
N VAL A 16 -33.07 -38.24 -8.99
CA VAL A 16 -33.33 -39.17 -7.85
C VAL A 16 -33.35 -40.66 -8.22
N LEU A 17 -32.24 -41.32 -7.84
CA LEU A 17 -32.03 -42.69 -7.33
C LEU A 17 -32.21 -43.93 -8.22
N LEU A 18 -31.10 -44.64 -8.41
CA LEU A 18 -31.05 -46.11 -8.47
C LEU A 18 -29.91 -46.67 -7.59
N LEU A 19 -30.32 -47.36 -6.53
CA LEU A 19 -29.89 -48.67 -5.99
C LEU A 19 -28.40 -48.99 -5.66
N VAL A 20 -28.09 -48.87 -4.36
CA VAL A 20 -27.53 -49.86 -3.39
C VAL A 20 -26.75 -51.09 -3.88
N SER A 21 -25.52 -51.27 -3.40
CA SER A 21 -25.03 -52.54 -2.79
C SER A 21 -23.78 -52.32 -1.90
N ALA A 22 -23.53 -53.29 -1.04
CA ALA A 22 -22.88 -53.19 0.27
C ALA A 22 -21.35 -53.39 0.31
N GLY A 23 -20.72 -52.80 1.33
CA GLY A 23 -19.55 -53.36 2.03
C GLY A 23 -18.15 -52.96 1.54
N CYS A 24 -17.52 -52.01 2.23
CA CYS A 24 -16.13 -52.02 2.73
C CYS A 24 -15.82 -50.64 3.33
N ALA A 25 -14.88 -50.58 4.28
CA ALA A 25 -14.47 -49.36 4.98
C ALA A 25 -14.32 -48.18 4.00
N LYS A 26 -15.00 -47.06 4.28
CA LYS A 26 -14.84 -45.83 3.49
C LYS A 26 -13.42 -45.29 3.71
N GLU A 27 -12.52 -45.68 2.83
CA GLU A 27 -11.34 -44.88 2.57
C GLU A 27 -11.83 -43.61 1.87
N GLN A 28 -11.72 -42.47 2.57
CA GLN A 28 -12.10 -41.17 2.02
C GLN A 28 -11.29 -40.94 0.74
N THR A 29 -11.99 -40.57 -0.34
CA THR A 29 -11.35 -40.19 -1.60
C THR A 29 -10.46 -38.96 -1.39
N ASP A 30 -9.45 -38.78 -2.23
CA ASP A 30 -8.49 -37.68 -2.08
C ASP A 30 -9.17 -36.29 -2.13
N GLU A 31 -10.31 -36.20 -2.81
CA GLU A 31 -11.17 -35.00 -2.82
C GLU A 31 -11.87 -34.74 -1.48
N GLU A 32 -12.33 -35.78 -0.77
CA GLU A 32 -12.90 -35.64 0.57
C GLU A 32 -11.83 -35.26 1.60
N LYS A 33 -10.61 -35.83 1.49
CA LYS A 33 -9.47 -35.45 2.35
C LYS A 33 -9.02 -34.01 2.10
N LEU A 34 -9.02 -33.57 0.83
CA LEU A 34 -8.70 -32.18 0.48
C LEU A 34 -9.78 -31.22 0.99
N ALA A 35 -11.06 -31.57 0.86
CA ALA A 35 -12.16 -30.78 1.38
C ALA A 35 -12.10 -30.66 2.91
N GLU A 36 -11.76 -31.74 3.62
CA GLU A 36 -11.62 -31.73 5.07
C GLU A 36 -10.37 -30.96 5.54
N ALA A 37 -9.24 -31.06 4.83
CA ALA A 37 -8.06 -30.27 5.08
C ALA A 37 -8.29 -28.77 4.87
N ILE A 38 -9.04 -28.39 3.81
CA ILE A 38 -9.44 -27.01 3.55
C ILE A 38 -10.40 -26.52 4.65
N LYS A 39 -11.39 -27.34 5.03
CA LYS A 39 -12.34 -26.99 6.09
C LYS A 39 -11.65 -26.79 7.44
N ASN A 40 -10.65 -27.62 7.76
CA ASN A 40 -9.86 -27.51 8.98
C ASN A 40 -8.89 -26.33 8.94
N SER A 41 -8.32 -25.97 7.79
CA SER A 41 -7.49 -24.78 7.65
C SER A 41 -8.30 -23.48 7.75
N ILE A 42 -9.51 -23.47 7.19
CA ILE A 42 -10.47 -22.36 7.30
C ILE A 42 -10.95 -22.24 8.76
N ALA A 43 -11.29 -23.35 9.42
CA ALA A 43 -11.68 -23.33 10.83
C ALA A 43 -10.55 -22.84 11.74
N ASN A 44 -9.29 -23.25 11.50
CA ASN A 44 -8.14 -22.78 12.27
C ASN A 44 -7.79 -21.30 12.00
N SER A 45 -8.02 -20.79 10.79
CA SER A 45 -7.83 -19.38 10.47
C SER A 45 -8.97 -18.50 11.00
N VAL A 46 -10.20 -19.01 11.07
CA VAL A 46 -11.34 -18.34 11.69
C VAL A 46 -11.25 -18.36 13.22
N ASN A 47 -10.78 -19.44 13.84
CA ASN A 47 -10.62 -19.54 15.30
C ASN A 47 -9.39 -18.78 15.83
N LYS A 48 -8.40 -18.45 14.98
CA LYS A 48 -7.31 -17.52 15.33
C LYS A 48 -7.71 -16.03 15.17
N ALA A 49 -8.90 -15.77 14.63
CA ALA A 49 -9.48 -14.43 14.49
C ALA A 49 -10.62 -14.13 15.49
N ALA A 50 -10.97 -15.09 16.36
CA ALA A 50 -11.99 -14.92 17.39
C ALA A 50 -11.36 -14.78 18.78
N ASP A 51 -10.58 -13.73 18.95
CA ASP A 51 -10.35 -13.15 20.28
C ASP A 51 -11.43 -12.05 20.48
N PRO A 52 -12.46 -12.25 21.33
CA PRO A 52 -13.57 -11.30 21.47
C PRO A 52 -13.19 -9.98 22.14
N ALA A 53 -11.90 -9.73 22.40
CA ALA A 53 -11.40 -8.52 23.07
C ALA A 53 -10.66 -7.54 22.15
N ALA A 54 -10.38 -7.87 20.89
CA ALA A 54 -9.74 -6.93 19.96
C ALA A 54 -10.77 -6.00 19.31
N LYS A 55 -11.35 -5.08 20.08
CA LYS A 55 -11.84 -3.83 19.47
C LYS A 55 -10.62 -3.20 18.80
N LYS A 56 -10.54 -3.24 17.47
CA LYS A 56 -9.63 -2.35 16.75
C LYS A 56 -10.09 -0.93 17.08
N GLU A 57 -9.49 -0.31 18.07
CA GLU A 57 -9.64 1.10 18.31
C GLU A 57 -9.32 1.82 17.00
N GLU A 58 -10.17 2.77 16.60
CA GLU A 58 -9.88 3.57 15.43
C GLU A 58 -8.51 4.25 15.63
N PRO A 59 -7.63 4.23 14.62
CA PRO A 59 -6.31 4.81 14.76
C PRO A 59 -6.44 6.29 15.14
N THR A 60 -5.78 6.68 16.23
CA THR A 60 -5.72 8.09 16.63
C THR A 60 -5.08 8.94 15.53
N VAL A 61 -5.34 10.25 15.56
CA VAL A 61 -4.72 11.18 14.60
C VAL A 61 -3.20 11.12 14.70
N GLU A 62 -2.64 11.04 15.92
CA GLU A 62 -1.21 10.96 16.19
C GLU A 62 -0.60 9.64 15.66
N SER A 63 -1.35 8.53 15.77
CA SER A 63 -0.96 7.25 15.17
C SER A 63 -0.94 7.35 13.65
N LYS A 64 -1.96 7.98 13.04
CA LYS A 64 -2.04 8.16 11.60
C LYS A 64 -0.96 9.10 11.07
N LEU A 65 -0.67 10.20 11.76
CA LEU A 65 0.45 11.09 11.43
C LEU A 65 1.79 10.37 11.52
N SER A 66 1.97 9.48 12.50
CA SER A 66 3.17 8.63 12.60
C SER A 66 3.31 7.67 11.42
N GLU A 67 2.21 7.04 11.00
CA GLU A 67 2.16 6.22 9.79
C GLU A 67 2.60 7.04 8.57
N ILE A 68 2.08 8.26 8.42
CA ILE A 68 2.43 9.17 7.32
C ILE A 68 3.92 9.52 7.35
N SER A 69 4.47 9.88 8.52
CA SER A 69 5.89 10.18 8.67
C SER A 69 6.77 8.98 8.29
N ASN A 70 6.38 7.78 8.69
CA ASN A 70 7.09 6.54 8.34
C ASN A 70 6.99 6.23 6.84
N PHE A 71 5.82 6.48 6.25
CA PHE A 71 5.58 6.32 4.82
C PHE A 71 6.48 7.26 4.00
N ILE A 72 6.54 8.56 4.35
CA ILE A 72 7.45 9.51 3.69
C ILE A 72 8.89 9.02 3.76
N THR A 73 9.34 8.65 4.97
CA THR A 73 10.72 8.21 5.20
C THR A 73 11.05 6.93 4.43
N SER A 74 10.15 5.95 4.44
CA SER A 74 10.42 4.66 3.84
C SER A 74 10.24 4.72 2.33
N SER A 75 9.06 5.10 1.86
CA SER A 75 8.68 4.94 0.46
C SER A 75 9.16 6.07 -0.45
N ILE A 76 9.14 7.32 0.02
CA ILE A 76 9.51 8.47 -0.82
C ILE A 76 11.00 8.78 -0.66
N TRP A 77 11.48 8.86 0.59
CA TRP A 77 12.87 9.17 0.86
C TRP A 77 13.81 8.01 0.53
N ASN A 78 13.75 6.91 1.28
CA ASN A 78 14.71 5.80 1.16
C ASN A 78 14.59 5.07 -0.19
N GLU A 79 13.39 4.55 -0.48
CA GLU A 79 13.18 3.74 -1.69
C GLU A 79 13.20 4.57 -2.99
N GLY A 80 12.85 5.85 -2.91
CA GLY A 80 12.83 6.78 -4.03
C GLY A 80 14.07 7.67 -4.10
N PHE A 81 13.97 8.84 -3.49
CA PHE A 81 14.93 9.94 -3.69
C PHE A 81 16.38 9.61 -3.33
N VAL A 82 16.61 8.85 -2.26
CA VAL A 82 17.95 8.41 -1.87
C VAL A 82 18.53 7.46 -2.91
N ASN A 83 17.81 6.39 -3.27
CA ASN A 83 18.27 5.44 -4.29
C ASN A 83 18.55 6.11 -5.64
N ILE A 84 17.68 7.03 -6.06
CA ILE A 84 17.85 7.78 -7.30
C ILE A 84 19.07 8.71 -7.24
N GLY A 85 19.26 9.40 -6.11
CA GLY A 85 20.44 10.23 -5.86
C GLY A 85 21.75 9.45 -5.89
N TRP A 86 21.76 8.21 -5.41
CA TRP A 86 22.91 7.32 -5.54
C TRP A 86 23.12 6.83 -6.98
N TYR A 87 22.05 6.48 -7.67
CA TYR A 87 22.10 5.97 -9.04
C TYR A 87 22.74 6.95 -10.02
N LYS A 88 22.37 8.24 -9.95
CA LYS A 88 23.00 9.25 -10.80
C LYS A 88 24.51 9.40 -10.54
N ASN A 89 25.00 9.07 -9.34
CA ASN A 89 26.41 9.20 -9.00
C ASN A 89 27.25 7.95 -9.29
N SER A 90 26.65 6.76 -9.15
CA SER A 90 27.36 5.47 -9.10
C SER A 90 26.80 4.38 -10.01
N GLY A 91 25.62 4.61 -10.60
CA GLY A 91 24.87 3.60 -11.35
C GLY A 91 24.22 2.52 -10.47
N THR A 92 24.34 2.63 -9.14
CA THR A 92 23.78 1.69 -8.16
C THR A 92 22.84 2.39 -7.18
N GLY A 93 22.07 1.60 -6.43
CA GLY A 93 21.29 2.11 -5.31
C GLY A 93 22.17 2.52 -4.13
N SER A 94 21.53 2.96 -3.05
CA SER A 94 22.20 3.46 -1.84
C SER A 94 22.99 2.40 -1.06
N THR A 95 22.70 1.13 -1.29
CA THR A 95 23.42 -0.02 -0.73
C THR A 95 24.57 -0.51 -1.62
N GLY A 96 24.77 0.09 -2.80
CA GLY A 96 25.70 -0.39 -3.82
C GLY A 96 25.15 -1.50 -4.72
N GLU A 97 23.92 -1.94 -4.49
CA GLU A 97 23.27 -2.95 -5.33
C GLU A 97 22.76 -2.37 -6.66
N LYS A 98 22.67 -3.24 -7.67
CA LYS A 98 22.08 -2.86 -8.95
C LYS A 98 20.60 -2.50 -8.74
N ILE A 99 20.17 -1.37 -9.29
CA ILE A 99 18.76 -0.99 -9.32
C ILE A 99 18.27 -0.85 -10.77
N ASP A 100 16.98 -1.10 -10.96
CA ASP A 100 16.25 -0.73 -12.17
C ASP A 100 15.62 0.64 -11.94
N ILE A 101 16.20 1.67 -12.57
CA ILE A 101 15.79 3.05 -12.34
C ILE A 101 14.36 3.33 -12.82
N ASP A 102 13.90 2.67 -13.89
CA ASP A 102 12.55 2.82 -14.38
C ASP A 102 11.55 2.21 -13.39
N PHE A 103 11.84 1.00 -12.90
CA PHE A 103 11.05 0.39 -11.84
C PHE A 103 11.04 1.22 -10.54
N THR A 104 12.18 1.78 -10.14
CA THR A 104 12.26 2.64 -8.95
C THR A 104 11.39 3.89 -9.10
N ILE A 105 11.43 4.56 -10.25
CA ILE A 105 10.58 5.74 -10.53
C ILE A 105 9.09 5.37 -10.57
N ASP A 106 8.74 4.21 -11.13
CA ASP A 106 7.35 3.72 -11.13
C ASP A 106 6.84 3.40 -9.72
N ARG A 107 7.67 2.78 -8.87
CA ARG A 107 7.36 2.54 -7.46
C ARG A 107 7.19 3.85 -6.68
N LEU A 108 8.05 4.83 -6.94
CA LEU A 108 7.91 6.19 -6.40
C LEU A 108 6.60 6.83 -6.88
N GLY A 109 6.22 6.66 -8.14
CA GLY A 109 4.94 7.15 -8.66
C GLY A 109 3.73 6.63 -7.88
N LYS A 110 3.70 5.34 -7.55
CA LYS A 110 2.66 4.75 -6.68
C LYS A 110 2.66 5.34 -5.26
N ALA A 111 3.85 5.64 -4.73
CA ALA A 111 3.95 6.35 -3.45
C ALA A 111 3.41 7.79 -3.56
N MET A 112 3.68 8.49 -4.67
CA MET A 112 3.14 9.84 -4.91
C MET A 112 1.61 9.85 -5.02
N GLU A 113 1.01 8.82 -5.64
CA GLU A 113 -0.45 8.63 -5.62
C GLU A 113 -0.98 8.47 -4.20
N LYS A 114 -0.35 7.63 -3.37
CA LYS A 114 -0.73 7.44 -1.96
C LYS A 114 -0.55 8.73 -1.14
N LYS A 115 0.49 9.51 -1.41
CA LYS A 115 0.72 10.83 -0.78
C LYS A 115 -0.46 11.77 -1.00
N ALA A 116 -1.15 11.70 -2.13
CA ALA A 116 -2.32 12.54 -2.39
C ALA A 116 -3.47 12.25 -1.41
N GLU A 117 -3.66 11.00 -0.97
CA GLU A 117 -4.61 10.68 0.08
C GLU A 117 -4.22 11.32 1.43
N TYR A 118 -2.92 11.33 1.74
CA TYR A 118 -2.40 11.95 2.96
C TYR A 118 -2.46 13.48 2.92
N ASN A 119 -2.38 14.09 1.74
CA ASN A 119 -2.65 15.52 1.57
C ASN A 119 -4.07 15.86 2.04
N THR A 120 -5.07 15.13 1.55
CA THR A 120 -6.47 15.33 1.95
C THR A 120 -6.66 15.10 3.44
N TYR A 121 -6.09 14.03 3.98
CA TYR A 121 -6.16 13.71 5.40
C TYR A 121 -5.60 14.85 6.27
N ILE A 122 -4.36 15.29 5.99
CA ILE A 122 -3.68 16.31 6.81
C ILE A 122 -4.38 17.67 6.71
N GLN A 123 -4.85 18.05 5.52
CA GLN A 123 -5.61 19.31 5.34
C GLN A 123 -6.92 19.32 6.13
N GLY A 124 -7.55 18.15 6.33
CA GLY A 124 -8.78 17.99 7.10
C GLY A 124 -8.60 17.96 8.62
N LEU A 125 -7.37 18.04 9.13
CA LEU A 125 -7.12 18.01 10.58
C LEU A 125 -7.53 19.32 11.28
N ASP A 126 -7.89 19.22 12.55
CA ASP A 126 -8.25 20.36 13.40
C ASP A 126 -7.13 21.40 13.56
N ALA A 127 -7.48 22.61 14.01
CA ALA A 127 -6.55 23.74 14.20
C ALA A 127 -5.37 23.42 15.15
N LYS A 128 -5.54 22.49 16.11
CA LYS A 128 -4.44 22.06 17.00
C LYS A 128 -3.25 21.44 16.26
N TYR A 129 -3.43 21.06 14.98
CA TYR A 129 -2.40 20.51 14.11
C TYR A 129 -1.92 21.50 13.03
N ASP A 130 -2.15 22.81 13.19
CA ASP A 130 -1.77 23.81 12.17
C ASP A 130 -0.27 23.81 11.86
N ASN A 131 0.60 23.61 12.85
CA ASN A 131 2.04 23.50 12.59
C ASN A 131 2.38 22.29 11.70
N VAL A 132 1.81 21.12 12.01
CA VAL A 132 1.95 19.89 11.21
C VAL A 132 1.46 20.12 9.77
N LYS A 133 0.32 20.81 9.60
CA LYS A 133 -0.23 21.17 8.29
C LYS A 133 0.72 22.07 7.49
N GLN A 134 1.30 23.07 8.13
CA GLN A 134 2.23 24.01 7.47
C GLN A 134 3.51 23.32 6.99
N VAL A 135 4.11 22.47 7.83
CA VAL A 135 5.31 21.71 7.46
C VAL A 135 4.99 20.67 6.38
N TRP A 136 3.86 19.96 6.50
CA TRP A 136 3.40 19.02 5.49
C TRP A 136 3.21 19.67 4.12
N ALA A 137 2.63 20.87 4.06
CA ALA A 137 2.44 21.57 2.79
C ALA A 137 3.77 21.82 2.07
N LYS A 138 4.82 22.21 2.81
CA LYS A 138 6.17 22.41 2.25
C LYS A 138 6.78 21.09 1.79
N LEU A 139 6.74 20.07 2.65
CA LEU A 139 7.24 18.73 2.36
C LEU A 139 6.58 18.11 1.13
N SER A 140 5.24 18.16 1.08
CA SER A 140 4.44 17.58 0.02
C SER A 140 4.71 18.26 -1.32
N ASN A 141 4.76 19.60 -1.33
CA ASN A 141 5.08 20.37 -2.54
C ASN A 141 6.50 20.08 -3.05
N GLU A 142 7.48 19.98 -2.15
CA GLU A 142 8.85 19.64 -2.54
C GLU A 142 8.94 18.23 -3.13
N ALA A 143 8.18 17.27 -2.58
CA ALA A 143 8.07 15.94 -3.17
C ALA A 143 7.52 15.98 -4.61
N ASP A 144 6.53 16.85 -4.88
CA ASP A 144 5.95 17.03 -6.22
C ASP A 144 6.97 17.66 -7.19
N ILE A 145 7.75 18.65 -6.73
CA ILE A 145 8.81 19.28 -7.52
C ILE A 145 9.86 18.23 -7.93
N LEU A 146 10.37 17.46 -6.97
CA LEU A 146 11.38 16.44 -7.21
C LEU A 146 10.85 15.32 -8.11
N TYR A 147 9.63 14.85 -7.87
CA TYR A 147 9.03 13.81 -8.70
C TYR A 147 8.78 14.29 -10.13
N LYS A 148 8.28 15.52 -10.31
CA LYS A 148 8.12 16.13 -11.63
C LYS A 148 9.44 16.17 -12.39
N GLN A 149 10.52 16.57 -11.72
CA GLN A 149 11.85 16.61 -12.32
C GLN A 149 12.28 15.23 -12.85
N LEU A 150 12.02 14.16 -12.11
CA LEU A 150 12.33 12.78 -12.53
C LEU A 150 11.52 12.34 -13.75
N LYS A 151 10.27 12.80 -13.87
CA LYS A 151 9.41 12.50 -15.03
C LYS A 151 9.82 13.28 -16.27
N GLU A 152 10.25 14.53 -16.11
CA GLU A 152 10.70 15.39 -17.22
C GLU A 152 12.10 15.01 -17.71
N ASN A 153 12.99 14.63 -16.80
CA ASN A 153 14.35 14.22 -17.13
C ASN A 153 14.75 13.00 -16.29
N LYS A 154 14.76 11.82 -16.90
CA LYS A 154 15.15 10.59 -16.22
C LYS A 154 16.67 10.54 -15.99
N PRO A 155 17.15 10.33 -14.75
CA PRO A 155 18.57 10.23 -14.48
C PRO A 155 19.20 9.03 -15.19
N GLN A 156 20.43 9.21 -15.66
CA GLN A 156 21.25 8.15 -16.22
C GLN A 156 22.27 7.67 -15.19
N ALA A 157 22.64 6.39 -15.26
CA ALA A 157 23.70 5.84 -14.42
C ALA A 157 25.00 6.63 -14.61
N ASN A 158 25.67 6.96 -13.50
CA ASN A 158 26.95 7.69 -13.48
C ASN A 158 26.91 9.12 -14.08
N ASP A 159 25.74 9.69 -14.32
CA ASP A 159 25.61 11.08 -14.73
C ASP A 159 25.71 12.04 -13.53
N LYS A 160 26.95 12.38 -13.17
CA LYS A 160 27.22 13.36 -12.11
C LYS A 160 26.72 14.77 -12.44
N SER A 161 26.47 15.08 -13.71
CA SER A 161 25.96 16.39 -14.14
C SER A 161 24.47 16.57 -13.84
N TYR A 162 23.71 15.47 -13.78
CA TYR A 162 22.30 15.46 -13.38
C TYR A 162 22.11 16.14 -12.02
N LYS A 163 21.34 17.22 -11.96
CA LYS A 163 21.08 17.93 -10.70
C LYS A 163 19.86 17.34 -10.03
N PHE A 164 20.02 16.76 -8.85
CA PHE A 164 18.92 16.21 -8.06
C PHE A 164 19.17 16.56 -6.60
N ASP A 165 18.78 17.78 -6.22
CA ASP A 165 19.01 18.30 -4.88
C ASP A 165 17.81 18.00 -4.00
N THR A 166 17.99 17.13 -3.02
CA THR A 166 16.93 16.69 -2.13
C THR A 166 17.02 17.31 -0.73
N GLY A 167 17.88 18.33 -0.57
CA GLY A 167 18.15 18.96 0.72
C GLY A 167 16.91 19.56 1.38
N LEU A 168 16.09 20.30 0.63
CA LEU A 168 14.84 20.88 1.13
C LEU A 168 13.84 19.79 1.54
N PHE A 169 13.70 18.75 0.72
CA PHE A 169 12.82 17.64 1.05
C PHE A 169 13.24 16.97 2.36
N LYS A 170 14.53 16.69 2.52
CA LYS A 170 15.09 16.10 3.74
C LYS A 170 14.79 16.99 4.95
N GLN A 171 15.07 18.29 4.84
CA GLN A 171 14.82 19.26 5.90
C GLN A 171 13.34 19.28 6.33
N TYR A 172 12.41 19.35 5.38
CA TYR A 172 10.99 19.37 5.69
C TYR A 172 10.48 18.03 6.22
N SER A 173 11.05 16.91 5.75
CA SER A 173 10.72 15.58 6.25
C SER A 173 11.19 15.37 7.69
N GLU A 174 12.37 15.88 8.04
CA GLU A 174 12.89 15.86 9.41
C GLU A 174 12.03 16.72 10.34
N ALA A 175 11.71 17.95 9.92
CA ALA A 175 10.80 18.82 10.68
C ALA A 175 9.41 18.20 10.88
N PHE A 176 8.84 17.57 9.85
CA PHE A 176 7.54 16.90 9.96
C PHE A 176 7.59 15.73 10.96
N LYS A 177 8.64 14.92 10.90
CA LYS A 177 8.85 13.82 11.84
C LYS A 177 8.96 14.32 13.28
N ASP A 178 9.69 15.41 13.50
CA ASP A 178 9.89 16.00 14.83
C ASP A 178 8.57 16.55 15.38
N ASP A 179 7.80 17.29 14.57
CA ASP A 179 6.48 17.81 14.94
C ASP A 179 5.52 16.68 15.32
N VAL A 180 5.49 15.59 14.54
CA VAL A 180 4.67 14.41 14.83
C VAL A 180 5.16 13.70 16.09
N GLY A 181 6.47 13.63 16.31
CA GLY A 181 7.07 13.06 17.52
C GLY A 181 6.65 13.83 18.79
N ALA A 182 6.64 15.16 18.72
CA ALA A 182 6.27 16.04 19.83
C ALA A 182 4.79 15.91 20.25
N LEU A 183 3.91 15.39 19.38
CA LEU A 183 2.52 15.11 19.73
C LEU A 183 2.37 13.92 20.70
N LYS A 184 3.34 12.99 20.72
CA LYS A 184 3.31 11.81 21.61
C LYS A 184 3.80 12.10 23.03
N THR A 185 4.47 13.23 23.21
CA THR A 185 5.10 13.63 24.47
C THR A 185 4.25 14.62 25.28
N LYS A 186 3.02 14.90 24.84
CA LYS A 186 2.04 15.75 25.53
C LYS A 186 0.91 14.91 26.11
#